data_AF-F0QA74-F1
#
_entry.id   AF-F0QA74-F1
#
_cell.length_a   1.000
_cell.length_b   1.000
_cell.length_c   1.000
_cell.angle_alpha   90.00
_cell.angle_beta   90.00
_cell.angle_gamma   90.00
#
_symmetry.space_group_name_H-M   'P 1'
#
loop_
_entity.id
_entity.type
_entity.pdbx_description
1 polymer ?
#
loop_
_entity_poly.entity_id
_entity_poly.type
_entity_poly.pdbx_seq_one_letter_code
_entity_poly.pdbx_strand_id
1 'polypeptide(L)'
;MAGSFSRQSGTQNHQGSFIEQREDAAARILQAHAQRSTALDLSGLALSELPPGLGRLDHLETIDLSDNTGFYRLPEVLAQCTGLRAISVRNSFVTEVPAALFALPHLETLDLSANFELCELPQEIGQAVRLRQLLLSHCRFSTLPAAVAALPALELLDLSHNPRLHAVPPSAAPGACRVKLQGTPAEFTAQLLRAPAWTQAERTALSDRLRAVASRATAMQGASGAAFDDGPRLALFLQERADGTATAQSWKDAARLVDGWVGAGRPFSADALLELGWIANGRPSTGPSLRSHEFQRVPAGGGVEPAVAAFRSYPPVQSLRGQMEEIAAQLERRLSRDDPLAAVECAALLYRAFVSLRPLPAGNAPAALLAMDWALLRQGLPPMRLPEGDDELCDAMMFSDGRSPDGARELVHQVAEGLAQWEASRVPGRAAAD
;
A
#
# COMPACT_ATOMS: atom_id res chain seq x y z
N MET A 1 19.78 60.70 16.53
CA MET A 1 19.34 60.68 15.12
C MET A 1 20.19 59.67 14.38
N ALA A 2 19.53 58.84 13.59
CA ALA A 2 20.00 57.54 13.11
C ALA A 2 21.20 57.63 12.15
N GLY A 3 22.20 56.76 12.39
CA GLY A 3 23.24 56.41 11.43
C GLY A 3 22.77 55.24 10.56
N SER A 4 22.73 55.48 9.26
CA SER A 4 22.33 54.55 8.20
C SER A 4 23.37 53.45 8.00
N PHE A 5 23.04 52.22 8.39
CA PHE A 5 23.76 51.01 7.96
C PHE A 5 23.11 50.47 6.68
N SER A 6 23.80 50.67 5.56
CA SER A 6 23.52 49.99 4.29
C SER A 6 23.82 48.51 4.43
N ARG A 7 22.78 47.66 4.54
CA ARG A 7 22.90 46.23 4.25
C ARG A 7 22.63 46.01 2.77
N GLN A 8 23.66 45.64 2.02
CA GLN A 8 23.53 45.03 0.70
C GLN A 8 22.76 43.72 0.87
N SER A 9 21.46 43.74 0.58
CA SER A 9 20.67 42.53 0.32
C SER A 9 20.91 42.13 -1.14
N GLY A 10 21.92 41.28 -1.35
CA GLY A 10 22.11 40.56 -2.60
C GLY A 10 21.09 39.45 -2.73
N THR A 11 19.82 39.79 -2.94
CA THR A 11 18.83 38.84 -3.48
C THR A 11 19.11 38.76 -4.98
N GLN A 12 19.97 37.81 -5.39
CA GLN A 12 20.00 37.37 -6.78
C GLN A 12 18.66 36.69 -7.07
N ASN A 13 17.69 37.48 -7.52
CA ASN A 13 16.52 36.99 -8.22
C ASN A 13 17.01 36.18 -9.43
N HIS A 14 17.06 34.85 -9.31
CA HIS A 14 17.05 33.97 -10.47
C HIS A 14 15.62 33.98 -11.06
N GLN A 15 15.22 35.12 -11.63
CA GLN A 15 14.25 35.12 -12.71
C GLN A 15 15.02 34.68 -13.97
N GLY A 16 15.35 33.39 -14.03
CA GLY A 16 15.80 32.78 -15.27
C GLY A 16 14.64 32.86 -16.25
N SER A 17 14.81 33.66 -17.29
CA SER A 17 13.87 33.67 -18.42
C SER A 17 13.79 32.25 -18.98
N PHE A 18 12.58 31.68 -19.04
CA PHE A 18 12.33 30.40 -19.70
C PHE A 18 12.48 30.61 -21.21
N ILE A 19 13.72 30.62 -21.69
CA ILE A 19 14.03 30.77 -23.12
C ILE A 19 14.36 29.37 -23.63
N GLU A 20 13.54 28.87 -24.55
CA GLU A 20 13.81 27.59 -25.18
C GLU A 20 15.06 27.67 -26.04
N GLN A 21 16.01 26.76 -25.81
CA GLN A 21 17.28 26.68 -26.54
C GLN A 21 17.14 25.81 -27.80
N ARG A 22 16.16 26.15 -28.66
CA ARG A 22 15.85 25.37 -29.88
C ARG A 22 16.99 25.38 -30.90
N GLU A 23 17.69 26.51 -31.03
CA GLU A 23 18.83 26.63 -31.94
C GLU A 23 19.98 25.73 -31.50
N ASP A 24 20.26 25.68 -30.20
CA ASP A 24 21.27 24.78 -29.63
C ASP A 24 20.88 23.32 -29.82
N ALA A 25 19.61 22.97 -29.61
CA ALA A 25 19.10 21.62 -29.89
C ALA A 25 19.29 21.24 -31.37
N ALA A 26 18.95 22.13 -32.30
CA ALA A 26 19.15 21.91 -33.73
C ALA A 26 20.63 21.75 -34.10
N ALA A 27 21.51 22.57 -33.52
CA ALA A 27 22.96 22.47 -33.72
C ALA A 27 23.51 21.12 -33.24
N ARG A 28 23.07 20.64 -32.07
CA ARG A 28 23.45 19.33 -31.52
C ARG A 28 22.98 18.18 -32.41
N ILE A 29 21.75 18.24 -32.95
CA ILE A 29 21.23 17.24 -33.90
C ILE A 29 22.07 17.23 -35.20
N LEU A 30 22.37 18.40 -35.77
CA LEU A 30 23.20 18.51 -36.97
C LEU A 30 24.61 17.96 -36.75
N GLN A 31 25.20 18.28 -35.60
CA GLN A 31 26.50 17.76 -35.21
C GLN A 31 26.48 16.24 -35.07
N ALA A 32 25.49 15.69 -34.37
CA ALA A 32 25.32 14.24 -34.22
C ALA A 32 25.17 13.55 -35.58
N HIS A 33 24.39 14.14 -36.50
CA HIS A 33 24.28 13.64 -37.88
C HIS A 33 25.62 13.63 -38.61
N ALA A 34 26.36 14.75 -38.59
CA ALA A 34 27.62 14.90 -39.29
C ALA A 34 28.71 13.95 -38.77
N GLN A 35 28.69 13.67 -37.46
CA GLN A 35 29.67 12.81 -36.79
C GLN A 35 29.23 11.34 -36.71
N ARG A 36 28.00 11.03 -37.15
CA ARG A 36 27.35 9.72 -36.94
C ARG A 36 27.37 9.30 -35.46
N SER A 37 27.09 10.23 -34.56
CA SER A 37 27.14 10.00 -33.11
C SER A 37 26.03 9.04 -32.67
N THR A 38 26.40 8.02 -31.90
CA THR A 38 25.44 7.08 -31.32
C THR A 38 24.72 7.62 -30.07
N ALA A 39 25.18 8.75 -29.54
CA ALA A 39 24.61 9.41 -28.37
C ALA A 39 24.28 10.88 -28.66
N LEU A 40 23.13 11.34 -28.17
CA LEU A 40 22.67 12.72 -28.29
C LEU A 40 22.11 13.22 -26.95
N ASP A 41 22.64 14.33 -26.46
CA ASP A 41 22.18 15.00 -25.25
C ASP A 41 21.47 16.31 -25.60
N LEU A 42 20.17 16.38 -25.32
CA LEU A 42 19.33 17.57 -25.44
C LEU A 42 18.76 17.99 -24.07
N SER A 43 19.38 17.57 -22.97
CA SER A 43 18.92 17.86 -21.61
C SER A 43 19.07 19.34 -21.25
N GLY A 44 18.15 19.84 -20.41
CA GLY A 44 18.23 21.20 -19.82
C GLY A 44 18.10 22.35 -20.81
N LEU A 45 17.51 22.11 -22.00
CA LEU A 45 17.36 23.10 -23.06
C LEU A 45 16.01 23.84 -23.02
N ALA A 46 15.21 23.60 -21.97
CA ALA A 46 13.86 24.15 -21.79
C ALA A 46 12.94 23.89 -22.98
N LEU A 47 13.12 22.77 -23.69
CA LEU A 47 12.37 22.45 -24.91
C LEU A 47 10.91 22.13 -24.60
N SER A 48 10.00 22.66 -25.43
CA SER A 48 8.62 22.18 -25.52
C SER A 48 8.40 21.24 -26.71
N GLU A 49 9.26 21.33 -27.73
CA GLU A 49 9.23 20.46 -28.90
C GLU A 49 10.66 20.17 -29.39
N LEU A 50 10.83 19.05 -30.10
CA LEU A 50 12.11 18.70 -30.71
C LEU A 50 12.22 19.36 -32.10
N PRO A 51 13.38 19.95 -32.45
CA PRO A 51 13.59 20.48 -33.79
C PRO A 51 13.54 19.37 -34.85
N PRO A 52 13.22 19.72 -36.10
CA PRO A 52 13.12 18.74 -37.18
C PRO A 52 14.47 18.07 -37.47
N GLY A 53 14.42 16.88 -38.05
CA GLY A 53 15.61 16.14 -38.50
C GLY A 53 16.07 15.02 -37.57
N LEU A 54 15.57 14.96 -36.33
CA LEU A 54 15.92 13.90 -35.38
C LEU A 54 15.64 12.50 -35.94
N GLY A 55 14.49 12.29 -36.58
CA GLY A 55 14.10 11.01 -37.18
C GLY A 55 15.00 10.51 -38.33
N ARG A 56 15.99 11.32 -38.77
CA ARG A 56 16.99 10.90 -39.76
C ARG A 56 18.26 10.29 -39.14
N LEU A 57 18.36 10.27 -37.80
CA LEU A 57 19.49 9.68 -37.08
C LEU A 57 19.25 8.19 -36.85
N ASP A 58 19.39 7.40 -37.91
CA ASP A 58 19.23 5.93 -37.92
C ASP A 58 20.25 5.18 -37.02
N HIS A 59 21.41 5.77 -36.80
CA HIS A 59 22.52 5.26 -36.01
C HIS A 59 22.47 5.68 -34.54
N LEU A 60 21.49 6.49 -34.13
CA LEU A 60 21.38 6.97 -32.76
C LEU A 60 20.93 5.84 -31.85
N GLU A 61 21.73 5.52 -30.83
CA GLU A 61 21.45 4.47 -29.84
C GLU A 61 20.95 5.05 -28.52
N THR A 62 21.41 6.24 -28.10
CA THR A 62 21.01 6.82 -26.82
C THR A 62 20.63 8.29 -26.96
N ILE A 63 19.53 8.68 -26.33
CA ILE A 63 19.11 10.08 -26.26
C ILE A 63 18.73 10.47 -24.83
N ASP A 64 19.22 11.64 -24.40
CA ASP A 64 18.82 12.28 -23.15
C ASP A 64 18.02 13.55 -23.43
N LEU A 65 16.78 13.57 -22.99
CA LEU A 65 15.83 14.69 -23.06
C LEU A 65 15.49 15.22 -21.66
N SER A 66 16.24 14.84 -20.62
CA SER A 66 15.92 15.19 -19.23
C SER A 66 15.93 16.70 -18.99
N ASP A 67 15.22 17.14 -17.95
CA ASP A 67 15.17 18.54 -17.52
C ASP A 67 14.62 19.51 -18.60
N ASN A 68 13.72 19.01 -19.46
CA ASN A 68 12.97 19.82 -20.42
C ASN A 68 11.50 19.88 -20.00
N THR A 69 11.15 20.87 -19.17
CA THR A 69 9.85 20.93 -18.50
C THR A 69 8.68 21.34 -19.41
N GLY A 70 8.91 21.52 -20.72
CA GLY A 70 7.91 22.02 -21.67
C GLY A 70 7.22 20.95 -22.51
N PHE A 71 7.66 19.67 -22.48
CA PHE A 71 7.18 18.67 -23.43
C PHE A 71 5.70 18.32 -23.27
N TYR A 72 5.22 18.12 -22.03
CA TYR A 72 3.88 17.58 -21.67
C TYR A 72 3.53 16.21 -22.29
N ARG A 73 3.82 15.98 -23.56
CA ARG A 73 3.76 14.71 -24.27
C ARG A 73 5.14 14.40 -24.83
N LEU A 74 5.54 13.15 -24.73
CA LEU A 74 6.80 12.75 -25.35
C LEU A 74 6.68 12.78 -26.88
N PRO A 75 7.63 13.37 -27.62
CA PRO A 75 7.52 13.52 -29.08
C PRO A 75 7.54 12.19 -29.84
N GLU A 76 6.54 11.98 -30.71
CA GLU A 76 6.43 10.78 -31.55
C GLU A 76 7.61 10.59 -32.51
N VAL A 77 8.32 11.67 -32.87
CA VAL A 77 9.51 11.62 -33.74
C VAL A 77 10.62 10.71 -33.19
N LEU A 78 10.64 10.45 -31.88
CA LEU A 78 11.57 9.48 -31.29
C LEU A 78 11.37 8.06 -31.85
N ALA A 79 10.14 7.69 -32.20
CA ALA A 79 9.84 6.38 -32.79
C ALA A 79 10.44 6.20 -34.20
N GLN A 80 10.86 7.29 -34.86
CA GLN A 80 11.52 7.23 -36.17
C GLN A 80 13.02 6.88 -36.05
N CYS A 81 13.62 7.07 -34.87
CA CYS A 81 15.01 6.75 -34.60
C CYS A 81 15.14 5.26 -34.27
N THR A 82 15.00 4.41 -35.29
CA THR A 82 14.88 2.95 -35.12
C THR A 82 16.07 2.28 -34.42
N GLY A 83 17.24 2.91 -34.40
CA GLY A 83 18.43 2.45 -33.67
C GLY A 83 18.39 2.67 -32.16
N LEU A 84 17.41 3.40 -31.62
CA LEU A 84 17.39 3.77 -30.21
C LEU A 84 17.29 2.55 -29.28
N ARG A 85 18.18 2.54 -28.28
CA ARG A 85 18.30 1.53 -27.23
C ARG A 85 18.03 2.12 -25.86
N ALA A 86 18.40 3.38 -25.61
CA ALA A 86 18.16 4.04 -24.34
C ALA A 86 17.55 5.44 -24.53
N ILE A 87 16.48 5.71 -23.82
CA ILE A 87 15.78 7.00 -23.82
C ILE A 87 15.64 7.46 -22.37
N SER A 88 16.19 8.64 -22.06
CA SER A 88 16.06 9.29 -20.75
C SER A 88 15.24 10.57 -20.90
N VAL A 89 14.18 10.71 -20.12
CA VAL A 89 13.28 11.87 -20.13
C VAL A 89 12.89 12.20 -18.69
N ARG A 90 13.88 12.40 -17.83
CA ARG A 90 13.62 12.72 -16.43
C ARG A 90 13.14 14.16 -16.26
N ASN A 91 12.34 14.43 -15.24
CA ASN A 91 12.01 15.80 -14.82
C ASN A 91 11.54 16.72 -15.97
N SER A 92 10.64 16.22 -16.84
CA SER A 92 10.26 16.88 -18.09
C SER A 92 8.76 17.16 -18.19
N PHE A 93 8.03 17.07 -17.08
CA PHE A 93 6.57 17.26 -16.99
C PHE A 93 5.76 16.44 -18.00
N VAL A 94 6.28 15.28 -18.43
CA VAL A 94 5.58 14.38 -19.33
C VAL A 94 4.36 13.81 -18.62
N THR A 95 3.19 13.92 -19.24
CA THR A 95 1.93 13.29 -18.79
C THR A 95 1.50 12.15 -19.71
N GLU A 96 1.99 12.12 -20.95
CA GLU A 96 1.63 11.09 -21.94
C GLU A 96 2.88 10.57 -22.69
N VAL A 97 2.92 9.25 -22.90
CA VAL A 97 3.95 8.56 -23.70
C VAL A 97 3.26 7.96 -24.94
N PRO A 98 3.72 8.29 -26.17
CA PRO A 98 3.08 7.80 -27.38
C PRO A 98 3.30 6.30 -27.58
N ALA A 99 2.25 5.60 -28.01
CA ALA A 99 2.30 4.16 -28.28
C ALA A 99 3.39 3.77 -29.28
N ALA A 100 3.67 4.63 -30.26
CA ALA A 100 4.70 4.42 -31.28
C ALA A 100 6.11 4.23 -30.69
N LEU A 101 6.40 4.76 -29.50
CA LEU A 101 7.70 4.59 -28.84
C LEU A 101 7.99 3.12 -28.54
N PHE A 102 6.97 2.35 -28.20
CA PHE A 102 7.11 0.94 -27.82
C PHE A 102 7.27 0.01 -29.03
N ALA A 103 7.16 0.54 -30.25
CA ALA A 103 7.46 -0.16 -31.49
C ALA A 103 8.97 -0.11 -31.85
N LEU A 104 9.80 0.61 -31.09
CA LEU A 104 11.24 0.68 -31.32
C LEU A 104 11.88 -0.70 -31.16
N PRO A 105 12.54 -1.24 -32.20
CA PRO A 105 12.96 -2.65 -32.25
C PRO A 105 14.15 -2.97 -31.32
N HIS A 106 14.85 -1.94 -30.85
CA HIS A 106 16.07 -2.08 -30.05
C HIS A 106 15.97 -1.43 -28.66
N LEU A 107 14.80 -0.93 -28.25
CA LEU A 107 14.65 -0.23 -26.98
C LEU A 107 14.89 -1.18 -25.79
N GLU A 108 15.90 -0.88 -24.99
CA GLU A 108 16.36 -1.64 -23.83
C GLU A 108 16.14 -0.88 -22.52
N THR A 109 16.27 0.45 -22.52
CA THR A 109 16.12 1.29 -21.33
C THR A 109 15.19 2.46 -21.60
N LEU A 110 14.16 2.62 -20.77
CA LEU A 110 13.28 3.77 -20.76
C LEU A 110 13.24 4.37 -19.36
N ASP A 111 13.78 5.57 -19.21
CA ASP A 111 13.75 6.34 -17.96
C ASP A 111 12.81 7.53 -18.07
N LEU A 112 11.70 7.46 -17.36
CA LEU A 112 10.69 8.52 -17.25
C LEU A 112 10.57 9.02 -15.80
N SER A 113 11.61 8.82 -14.99
CA SER A 113 11.58 9.18 -13.57
C SER A 113 11.38 10.68 -13.36
N ALA A 114 10.78 11.05 -12.22
CA ALA A 114 10.50 12.45 -11.84
C ALA A 114 9.57 13.20 -12.81
N ASN A 115 8.74 12.48 -13.58
CA ASN A 115 7.57 13.06 -14.24
C ASN A 115 6.36 12.95 -13.32
N PHE A 116 6.23 13.89 -12.39
CA PHE A 116 5.28 13.83 -11.27
C PHE A 116 3.79 13.81 -11.64
N GLU A 117 3.46 14.07 -12.91
CA GLU A 117 2.08 14.01 -13.43
C GLU A 117 1.84 12.80 -14.35
N LEU A 118 2.88 12.03 -14.70
CA LEU A 118 2.73 10.80 -15.47
C LEU A 118 2.01 9.74 -14.61
N CYS A 119 0.84 9.30 -15.06
CA CYS A 119 -0.01 8.39 -14.29
C CYS A 119 -0.39 7.11 -15.03
N GLU A 120 -0.16 7.04 -16.34
CA GLU A 120 -0.49 5.89 -17.18
C GLU A 120 0.57 5.67 -18.28
N LEU A 121 0.60 4.44 -18.78
CA LEU A 121 1.37 4.05 -19.97
C LEU A 121 0.40 3.35 -20.94
N PRO A 122 0.62 3.47 -22.26
CA PRO A 122 -0.20 2.77 -23.24
C PRO A 122 -0.01 1.24 -23.13
N GLN A 123 -1.02 0.45 -23.52
CA GLN A 123 -0.96 -1.02 -23.47
C GLN A 123 0.10 -1.58 -24.43
N GLU A 124 0.44 -0.80 -25.46
CA GLU A 124 1.48 -1.06 -26.45
C GLU A 124 2.87 -1.20 -25.84
N ILE A 125 3.07 -0.86 -24.55
CA ILE A 125 4.31 -1.18 -23.84
C ILE A 125 4.68 -2.67 -23.95
N GLY A 126 3.71 -3.57 -24.09
CA GLY A 126 3.96 -4.99 -24.35
C GLY A 126 4.70 -5.30 -25.66
N GLN A 127 4.77 -4.36 -26.61
CA GLN A 127 5.51 -4.48 -27.87
C GLN A 127 7.02 -4.28 -27.70
N ALA A 128 7.45 -3.65 -26.61
CA ALA A 128 8.86 -3.40 -26.31
C ALA A 128 9.55 -4.67 -25.78
N VAL A 129 9.61 -5.71 -26.61
CA VAL A 129 10.08 -7.07 -26.24
C VAL A 129 11.54 -7.12 -25.81
N ARG A 130 12.32 -6.07 -26.07
CA ARG A 130 13.72 -5.94 -25.65
C ARG A 130 13.92 -5.05 -24.43
N LEU A 131 12.85 -4.47 -23.86
CA LEU A 131 12.96 -3.57 -22.73
C LEU A 131 13.45 -4.33 -21.49
N ARG A 132 14.61 -3.91 -20.97
CA ARG A 132 15.28 -4.48 -19.79
C ARG A 132 15.09 -3.61 -18.57
N GLN A 133 15.07 -2.28 -18.74
CA GLN A 133 14.94 -1.33 -17.64
C GLN A 133 13.80 -0.35 -17.90
N LEU A 134 12.83 -0.33 -17.00
CA LEU A 134 11.72 0.63 -17.00
C LEU A 134 11.76 1.40 -15.68
N LEU A 135 12.16 2.68 -15.75
CA LEU A 135 12.31 3.53 -14.58
C LEU A 135 11.18 4.56 -14.55
N LEU A 136 10.30 4.43 -13.55
CA LEU A 136 9.07 5.21 -13.36
C LEU A 136 9.02 5.79 -11.94
N SER A 137 10.19 6.02 -11.34
CA SER A 137 10.26 6.53 -9.98
C SER A 137 9.75 7.98 -9.91
N HIS A 138 9.18 8.40 -8.78
CA HIS A 138 8.66 9.77 -8.60
C HIS A 138 7.64 10.21 -9.67
N CYS A 139 6.73 9.30 -10.02
CA CYS A 139 5.60 9.58 -10.92
C CYS A 139 4.27 9.54 -10.13
N ARG A 140 3.14 9.42 -10.83
CA ARG A 140 1.80 9.42 -10.25
C ARG A 140 1.00 8.16 -10.58
N PHE A 141 1.69 7.05 -10.87
CA PHE A 141 1.04 5.79 -11.22
C PHE A 141 0.15 5.29 -10.10
N SER A 142 -1.10 4.95 -10.44
CA SER A 142 -2.01 4.21 -9.56
C SER A 142 -2.03 2.72 -9.91
N THR A 143 -1.83 2.41 -11.19
CA THR A 143 -1.76 1.06 -11.75
C THR A 143 -0.77 1.05 -12.91
N LEU A 144 -0.39 -0.15 -13.37
CA LEU A 144 0.36 -0.34 -14.60
C LEU A 144 -0.45 -1.18 -15.59
N PRO A 145 -0.27 -1.01 -16.90
CA PRO A 145 -0.79 -1.93 -17.91
C PRO A 145 -0.40 -3.37 -17.59
N ALA A 146 -1.32 -4.32 -17.75
CA ALA A 146 -1.03 -5.74 -17.57
C ALA A 146 0.12 -6.22 -18.48
N ALA A 147 0.29 -5.57 -19.63
CA ALA A 147 1.37 -5.82 -20.57
C ALA A 147 2.78 -5.63 -19.98
N VAL A 148 2.98 -4.71 -19.00
CA VAL A 148 4.29 -4.53 -18.32
C VAL A 148 4.74 -5.83 -17.67
N ALA A 149 3.77 -6.57 -17.16
CA ALA A 149 3.97 -7.81 -16.44
C ALA A 149 4.17 -9.02 -17.36
N ALA A 150 4.09 -8.82 -18.68
CA ALA A 150 4.35 -9.83 -19.70
C ALA A 150 5.63 -9.53 -20.51
N LEU A 151 6.39 -8.48 -20.15
CA LEU A 151 7.62 -8.13 -20.83
C LEU A 151 8.70 -9.21 -20.61
N PRO A 152 9.17 -9.88 -21.68
CA PRO A 152 10.00 -11.08 -21.54
C PRO A 152 11.44 -10.79 -21.12
N ALA A 153 11.94 -9.58 -21.38
CA ALA A 153 13.33 -9.19 -21.14
C ALA A 153 13.50 -8.24 -19.93
N LEU A 154 12.42 -7.93 -19.20
CA LEU A 154 12.46 -6.92 -18.14
C LEU A 154 13.26 -7.42 -16.93
N GLU A 155 14.30 -6.69 -16.57
CA GLU A 155 15.23 -7.00 -15.47
C GLU A 155 15.05 -6.05 -14.29
N LEU A 156 14.66 -4.80 -14.56
CA LEU A 156 14.47 -3.77 -13.54
C LEU A 156 13.20 -2.95 -13.83
N LEU A 157 12.31 -2.95 -12.86
CA LEU A 157 11.14 -2.07 -12.82
C LEU A 157 11.23 -1.18 -11.58
N ASP A 158 11.52 0.11 -11.77
CA ASP A 158 11.60 1.06 -10.65
C ASP A 158 10.29 1.85 -10.54
N LEU A 159 9.50 1.55 -9.52
CA LEU A 159 8.23 2.22 -9.22
C LEU A 159 8.29 3.01 -7.92
N SER A 160 9.50 3.21 -7.39
CA SER A 160 9.71 3.89 -6.12
C SER A 160 9.07 5.28 -6.11
N HIS A 161 8.53 5.69 -4.98
CA HIS A 161 7.92 7.00 -4.77
C HIS A 161 6.73 7.31 -5.70
N ASN A 162 5.92 6.30 -6.04
CA ASN A 162 4.59 6.48 -6.62
C ASN A 162 3.52 6.47 -5.51
N PRO A 163 2.99 7.63 -5.07
CA PRO A 163 2.14 7.74 -3.88
C PRO A 163 0.72 7.19 -4.05
N ARG A 164 0.33 6.81 -5.28
CA ARG A 164 -0.99 6.25 -5.62
C ARG A 164 -0.93 4.76 -5.98
N LEU A 165 0.26 4.18 -6.02
CA LEU A 165 0.44 2.80 -6.46
C LEU A 165 0.12 1.84 -5.31
N HIS A 166 -1.07 1.26 -5.34
CA HIS A 166 -1.57 0.34 -4.31
C HIS A 166 -1.24 -1.12 -4.59
N ALA A 167 -1.11 -1.48 -5.86
CA ALA A 167 -0.84 -2.83 -6.30
C ALA A 167 0.09 -2.82 -7.51
N VAL A 168 0.83 -3.92 -7.67
CA VAL A 168 1.63 -4.20 -8.86
C VAL A 168 0.98 -5.37 -9.58
N PRO A 169 0.91 -5.39 -10.92
CA PRO A 169 0.31 -6.50 -11.64
C PRO A 169 0.94 -7.85 -11.25
N PRO A 170 0.14 -8.92 -11.06
CA PRO A 170 0.56 -10.16 -10.43
C PRO A 170 1.67 -10.94 -11.18
N SER A 171 1.96 -10.61 -12.44
CA SER A 171 3.02 -11.24 -13.22
C SER A 171 4.25 -10.35 -13.43
N ALA A 172 4.42 -9.23 -12.70
CA ALA A 172 5.58 -8.34 -12.86
C ALA A 172 6.94 -9.00 -12.53
N ALA A 173 6.95 -10.29 -12.19
CA ALA A 173 8.13 -11.12 -12.12
C ALA A 173 7.84 -12.60 -12.47
N PRO A 174 8.03 -13.06 -13.71
CA PRO A 174 8.55 -14.40 -13.93
C PRO A 174 10.03 -14.40 -13.49
N GLY A 175 10.28 -14.63 -12.21
CA GLY A 175 11.57 -15.09 -11.64
C GLY A 175 12.84 -14.21 -11.76
N ALA A 176 12.90 -13.19 -12.61
CA ALA A 176 14.14 -12.44 -12.90
C ALA A 176 14.02 -10.90 -12.79
N CYS A 177 12.82 -10.32 -12.89
CA CYS A 177 12.64 -8.87 -12.81
C CYS A 177 12.72 -8.37 -11.36
N ARG A 178 13.66 -7.47 -11.09
CA ARG A 178 13.76 -6.75 -9.82
C ARG A 178 12.79 -5.57 -9.81
N VAL A 179 11.77 -5.64 -8.97
CA VAL A 179 10.81 -4.55 -8.78
C VAL A 179 11.20 -3.73 -7.54
N LYS A 180 11.39 -2.42 -7.71
CA LYS A 180 11.57 -1.49 -6.59
C LYS A 180 10.27 -0.75 -6.31
N LEU A 181 9.86 -0.76 -5.05
CA LEU A 181 8.58 -0.19 -4.60
C LEU A 181 8.77 0.83 -3.46
N GLN A 182 10.00 1.28 -3.23
CA GLN A 182 10.34 2.07 -2.06
C GLN A 182 9.43 3.31 -1.93
N GLY A 183 8.76 3.49 -0.80
CA GLY A 183 7.91 4.64 -0.55
C GLY A 183 6.58 4.64 -1.32
N THR A 184 6.13 3.46 -1.77
CA THR A 184 4.79 3.28 -2.38
C THR A 184 3.79 2.71 -1.36
N PRO A 185 2.49 3.00 -1.51
CA PRO A 185 1.44 2.27 -0.78
C PRO A 185 1.51 0.74 -0.95
N ALA A 186 1.90 0.25 -2.13
CA ALA A 186 2.02 -1.17 -2.42
C ALA A 186 3.11 -1.86 -1.57
N GLU A 187 4.29 -1.24 -1.44
CA GLU A 187 5.35 -1.73 -0.54
C GLU A 187 4.85 -1.77 0.91
N PHE A 188 4.23 -0.68 1.36
CA PHE A 188 3.69 -0.58 2.71
C PHE A 188 2.70 -1.72 2.99
N THR A 189 1.73 -1.95 2.10
CA THR A 189 0.77 -3.05 2.22
C THR A 189 1.45 -4.42 2.22
N ALA A 190 2.44 -4.64 1.36
CA ALA A 190 3.18 -5.90 1.30
C ALA A 190 3.95 -6.18 2.61
N GLN A 191 4.56 -5.16 3.21
CA GLN A 191 5.22 -5.27 4.50
C GLN A 191 4.21 -5.48 5.63
N LEU A 192 3.08 -4.78 5.60
CA LEU A 192 2.00 -4.88 6.59
C LEU A 192 1.40 -6.29 6.63
N LEU A 193 1.18 -6.88 5.46
CA LEU A 193 0.55 -8.19 5.28
C LEU A 193 1.56 -9.34 5.10
N ARG A 194 2.84 -9.14 5.44
CA ARG A 194 3.83 -10.21 5.38
C ARG A 194 3.41 -11.37 6.29
N ALA A 195 3.24 -12.56 5.71
CA ALA A 195 2.85 -13.74 6.46
C ALA A 195 3.94 -14.12 7.48
N PRO A 196 3.57 -14.60 8.68
CA PRO A 196 4.55 -15.12 9.64
C PRO A 196 5.32 -16.31 9.05
N ALA A 197 6.61 -16.41 9.38
CA ALA A 197 7.43 -17.54 8.98
C ALA A 197 7.35 -18.65 10.02
N TRP A 198 6.95 -19.85 9.56
CA TRP A 198 6.84 -21.06 10.38
C TRP A 198 7.73 -22.17 9.82
N THR A 199 8.33 -22.95 10.69
CA THR A 199 8.83 -24.28 10.32
C THR A 199 7.66 -25.21 10.04
N GLN A 200 7.91 -26.29 9.29
CA GLN A 200 6.86 -27.28 8.99
C GLN A 200 6.28 -27.92 10.27
N ALA A 201 7.12 -28.15 11.28
CA ALA A 201 6.69 -28.69 12.58
C ALA A 201 5.77 -27.72 13.33
N GLU A 202 6.15 -26.43 13.42
CA GLU A 202 5.31 -25.40 14.06
C GLU A 202 3.97 -25.24 13.35
N ARG A 203 3.98 -25.19 12.00
CA ARG A 203 2.75 -25.05 11.20
C ARG A 203 1.80 -26.21 11.45
N THR A 204 2.33 -27.44 11.50
CA THR A 204 1.53 -28.65 11.76
C THR A 204 0.95 -28.63 13.16
N ALA A 205 1.77 -28.35 14.18
CA ALA A 205 1.32 -28.30 15.58
C ALA A 205 0.23 -27.23 15.82
N LEU A 206 0.41 -26.02 15.26
CA LEU A 206 -0.58 -24.94 15.35
C LEU A 206 -1.87 -25.32 14.62
N SER A 207 -1.77 -25.86 13.40
CA SER A 207 -2.93 -26.26 12.60
C SER A 207 -3.75 -27.33 13.31
N ASP A 208 -3.10 -28.35 13.89
CA ASP A 208 -3.78 -29.44 14.59
C ASP A 208 -4.50 -28.95 15.86
N ARG A 209 -3.83 -28.10 16.64
CA ARG A 209 -4.42 -27.46 17.83
C ARG A 209 -5.65 -26.63 17.46
N LEU A 210 -5.54 -25.77 16.45
CA LEU A 210 -6.64 -24.90 16.02
C LEU A 210 -7.81 -25.69 15.40
N ARG A 211 -7.53 -26.80 14.71
CA ARG A 211 -8.57 -27.70 14.19
C ARG A 211 -9.35 -28.37 15.33
N ALA A 212 -8.68 -28.74 16.41
CA ALA A 212 -9.34 -29.26 17.60
C ALA A 212 -10.29 -28.22 18.22
N VAL A 213 -9.83 -26.97 18.38
CA VAL A 213 -10.65 -25.85 18.87
C VAL A 213 -11.88 -25.64 17.99
N ALA A 214 -11.69 -25.54 16.66
CA ALA A 214 -12.78 -25.33 15.71
C ALA A 214 -13.86 -26.43 15.80
N SER A 215 -13.43 -27.70 15.82
CA SER A 215 -14.36 -28.84 15.89
C SER A 215 -15.26 -28.80 17.13
N ARG A 216 -14.72 -28.39 18.28
CA ARG A 216 -15.45 -28.29 19.54
C ARG A 216 -16.31 -27.04 19.62
N ALA A 217 -15.84 -25.92 19.07
CA ALA A 217 -16.65 -24.70 18.95
C ALA A 217 -17.92 -24.97 18.14
N THR A 218 -17.81 -25.67 17.01
CA THR A 218 -18.97 -26.10 16.21
C THR A 218 -19.90 -27.03 16.99
N ALA A 219 -19.36 -28.00 17.73
CA ALA A 219 -20.16 -28.90 18.57
C ALA A 219 -20.93 -28.16 19.67
N MET A 220 -20.32 -27.15 20.30
CA MET A 220 -20.94 -26.33 21.34
C MET A 220 -22.04 -25.40 20.78
N GLN A 221 -21.83 -24.82 19.60
CA GLN A 221 -22.86 -24.00 18.92
C GLN A 221 -24.12 -24.80 18.56
N GLY A 222 -23.98 -26.10 18.28
CA GLY A 222 -25.13 -26.99 18.04
C GLY A 222 -25.89 -27.43 19.29
N ALA A 223 -25.24 -27.42 20.46
CA ALA A 223 -25.80 -27.93 21.73
C ALA A 223 -26.43 -26.84 22.62
N SER A 224 -25.96 -25.61 22.47
CA SER A 224 -26.38 -24.45 23.25
C SER A 224 -26.70 -23.33 22.28
N GLY A 225 -27.99 -22.99 22.10
CA GLY A 225 -28.40 -21.77 21.41
C GLY A 225 -27.99 -20.47 22.11
N ALA A 226 -27.07 -20.52 23.08
CA ALA A 226 -26.55 -19.35 23.79
C ALA A 226 -25.36 -18.74 23.04
N ALA A 227 -25.47 -17.44 22.77
CA ALA A 227 -24.40 -16.59 22.27
C ALA A 227 -23.13 -16.72 23.13
N PHE A 228 -21.96 -16.51 22.52
CA PHE A 228 -20.69 -16.41 23.25
C PHE A 228 -20.85 -15.38 24.38
N ASP A 229 -20.46 -15.76 25.60
CA ASP A 229 -20.51 -14.85 26.75
C ASP A 229 -19.37 -13.84 26.62
N ASP A 230 -19.71 -12.61 26.24
CA ASP A 230 -18.80 -11.51 25.92
C ASP A 230 -18.20 -10.82 27.15
N GLY A 231 -18.42 -11.31 28.37
CA GLY A 231 -17.88 -10.73 29.61
C GLY A 231 -16.40 -10.29 29.56
N PRO A 232 -15.45 -11.12 29.07
CA PRO A 232 -14.04 -10.73 28.97
C PRO A 232 -13.71 -9.85 27.75
N ARG A 233 -14.62 -9.68 26.78
CA ARG A 233 -14.46 -8.71 25.67
C ARG A 233 -14.56 -7.27 26.15
N LEU A 234 -15.28 -7.00 27.25
CA LEU A 234 -15.41 -5.65 27.82
C LEU A 234 -14.17 -5.15 28.59
N ALA A 235 -13.27 -6.04 29.00
CA ALA A 235 -12.04 -5.65 29.71
C ALA A 235 -10.92 -5.22 28.75
N LEU A 236 -11.01 -5.63 27.49
CA LEU A 236 -10.08 -5.27 26.42
C LEU A 236 -10.35 -3.84 25.94
N PHE A 237 -9.74 -2.88 26.64
CA PHE A 237 -9.59 -1.48 26.22
C PHE A 237 -10.88 -0.68 26.01
N LEU A 238 -11.91 -0.88 26.84
CA LEU A 238 -12.93 0.15 27.05
C LEU A 238 -12.39 1.26 27.96
N GLN A 239 -11.39 2.01 27.50
CA GLN A 239 -11.33 3.40 27.92
C GLN A 239 -12.34 4.14 27.07
N GLU A 240 -13.54 4.35 27.63
CA GLU A 240 -14.50 5.28 27.03
C GLU A 240 -13.76 6.60 26.78
N ARG A 241 -13.73 7.01 25.51
CA ARG A 241 -13.03 8.24 25.16
C ARG A 241 -13.77 9.40 25.79
N ALA A 242 -13.02 10.34 26.36
CA ALA A 242 -13.58 11.54 26.97
C ALA A 242 -14.37 12.43 25.99
N ASP A 243 -14.26 12.19 24.68
CA ASP A 243 -15.00 12.88 23.62
C ASP A 243 -16.38 12.25 23.29
N GLY A 244 -16.79 11.21 24.01
CA GLY A 244 -18.10 10.55 23.83
C GLY A 244 -18.17 9.60 22.62
N THR A 245 -17.03 9.29 22.00
CA THR A 245 -16.91 8.29 20.92
C THR A 245 -16.42 6.94 21.45
N ALA A 246 -16.65 5.85 20.72
CA ALA A 246 -16.26 4.49 21.11
C ALA A 246 -16.86 4.01 22.46
N THR A 247 -18.17 4.19 22.65
CA THR A 247 -18.93 3.75 23.84
C THR A 247 -19.16 2.23 23.85
N ALA A 248 -19.44 1.65 25.01
CA ALA A 248 -19.81 0.23 25.13
C ALA A 248 -20.99 -0.16 24.21
N GLN A 249 -21.93 0.75 23.96
CA GLN A 249 -23.04 0.51 23.02
C GLN A 249 -22.56 0.41 21.58
N SER A 250 -21.68 1.33 21.15
CA SER A 250 -21.15 1.33 19.79
C SER A 250 -20.33 0.08 19.46
N TRP A 251 -19.67 -0.50 20.46
CA TRP A 251 -18.97 -1.77 20.33
C TRP A 251 -19.94 -2.95 20.19
N LYS A 252 -21.00 -2.99 20.99
CA LYS A 252 -22.07 -3.99 20.85
C LYS A 252 -22.75 -3.90 19.49
N ASP A 253 -22.93 -2.69 18.96
CA ASP A 253 -23.48 -2.47 17.62
C ASP A 253 -22.55 -3.02 16.54
N ALA A 254 -21.24 -2.74 16.66
CA ALA A 254 -20.24 -3.23 15.72
C ALA A 254 -20.06 -4.76 15.79
N ALA A 255 -20.14 -5.37 16.99
CA ALA A 255 -20.11 -6.82 17.16
C ALA A 255 -21.31 -7.49 16.48
N ARG A 256 -22.54 -6.98 16.71
CA ARG A 256 -23.75 -7.48 16.04
C ARG A 256 -23.67 -7.35 14.53
N LEU A 257 -23.05 -6.30 14.04
CA LEU A 257 -22.82 -6.09 12.61
C LEU A 257 -21.89 -7.15 12.02
N VAL A 258 -20.77 -7.44 12.71
CA VAL A 258 -19.83 -8.51 12.33
C VAL A 258 -20.55 -9.87 12.32
N ASP A 259 -21.33 -10.18 13.35
CA ASP A 259 -22.11 -11.43 13.40
C ASP A 259 -23.07 -11.54 12.20
N GLY A 260 -23.76 -10.45 11.88
CA GLY A 260 -24.63 -10.37 10.70
C GLY A 260 -23.89 -10.57 9.39
N TRP A 261 -22.68 -10.00 9.25
CA TRP A 261 -21.83 -10.18 8.06
C TRP A 261 -21.30 -11.59 7.92
N VAL A 262 -20.89 -12.22 9.03
CA VAL A 262 -20.48 -13.62 9.05
C VAL A 262 -21.65 -14.51 8.63
N GLY A 263 -22.84 -14.30 9.21
CA GLY A 263 -24.05 -15.07 8.87
C GLY A 263 -24.48 -14.90 7.40
N ALA A 264 -24.28 -13.71 6.83
CA ALA A 264 -24.54 -13.43 5.41
C ALA A 264 -23.41 -13.88 4.47
N GLY A 265 -22.28 -14.35 5.00
CA GLY A 265 -21.10 -14.70 4.19
C GLY A 265 -20.46 -13.51 3.47
N ARG A 266 -20.58 -12.29 4.01
CA ARG A 266 -20.03 -11.07 3.40
C ARG A 266 -18.49 -11.18 3.34
N PRO A 267 -17.85 -10.93 2.19
CA PRO A 267 -16.39 -10.91 2.07
C PRO A 267 -15.81 -9.64 2.70
N PHE A 268 -14.50 -9.63 2.95
CA PHE A 268 -13.81 -8.38 3.26
C PHE A 268 -13.91 -7.41 2.08
N SER A 269 -14.21 -6.15 2.37
CA SER A 269 -14.15 -5.07 1.41
C SER A 269 -13.70 -3.80 2.10
N ALA A 270 -13.12 -2.86 1.35
CA ALA A 270 -12.76 -1.56 1.91
C ALA A 270 -13.97 -0.89 2.57
N ASP A 271 -15.14 -0.94 1.93
CA ASP A 271 -16.35 -0.33 2.47
C ASP A 271 -16.76 -0.98 3.80
N ALA A 272 -16.72 -2.30 3.93
CA ALA A 272 -17.07 -2.99 5.18
C ALA A 272 -16.04 -2.74 6.30
N LEU A 273 -14.75 -2.74 5.96
CA LEU A 273 -13.67 -2.46 6.91
C LEU A 273 -13.74 -1.01 7.44
N LEU A 274 -14.06 -0.05 6.57
CA LEU A 274 -14.25 1.36 6.94
C LEU A 274 -15.56 1.56 7.74
N GLU A 275 -16.64 0.87 7.35
CA GLU A 275 -17.92 0.85 8.07
C GLU A 275 -17.77 0.31 9.51
N LEU A 276 -16.99 -0.76 9.67
CA LEU A 276 -16.66 -1.32 10.99
C LEU A 276 -15.91 -0.29 11.86
N GLY A 277 -14.91 0.38 11.28
CA GLY A 277 -14.21 1.48 11.93
C GLY A 277 -15.16 2.59 12.39
N TRP A 278 -16.16 2.96 11.60
CA TRP A 278 -17.13 4.00 11.96
C TRP A 278 -18.02 3.61 13.13
N ILE A 279 -18.63 2.42 13.07
CA ILE A 279 -19.59 1.99 14.07
C ILE A 279 -18.89 1.75 15.41
N ALA A 280 -17.70 1.11 15.38
CA ALA A 280 -16.89 0.92 16.59
C ALA A 280 -16.48 2.23 17.26
N ASN A 281 -16.43 3.34 16.52
CA ASN A 281 -16.11 4.67 17.02
C ASN A 281 -17.35 5.53 17.32
N GLY A 282 -18.52 4.94 17.50
CA GLY A 282 -19.69 5.64 18.02
C GLY A 282 -20.49 6.47 17.03
N ARG A 283 -20.31 6.27 15.71
CA ARG A 283 -21.22 6.85 14.71
C ARG A 283 -22.36 5.89 14.40
N PRO A 284 -23.64 6.33 14.43
CA PRO A 284 -24.78 5.46 14.19
C PRO A 284 -24.81 4.93 12.74
N SER A 285 -25.16 3.65 12.58
CA SER A 285 -25.25 2.94 11.29
C SER A 285 -26.27 3.53 10.31
N THR A 286 -27.19 4.39 10.80
CA THR A 286 -28.20 5.09 10.00
C THR A 286 -27.72 6.45 9.46
N GLY A 287 -26.47 6.84 9.75
CA GLY A 287 -25.86 8.05 9.20
C GLY A 287 -25.50 7.91 7.71
N PRO A 288 -25.36 9.02 6.97
CA PRO A 288 -24.87 8.96 5.59
C PRO A 288 -23.48 8.30 5.55
N SER A 289 -23.24 7.41 4.57
CA SER A 289 -21.91 6.81 4.36
C SER A 289 -20.89 7.92 4.18
N LEU A 290 -19.89 7.96 5.07
CA LEU A 290 -18.87 9.00 4.97
C LEU A 290 -18.00 8.72 3.73
N ARG A 291 -17.78 9.74 2.93
CA ARG A 291 -16.82 9.65 1.82
C ARG A 291 -15.42 9.61 2.44
N SER A 292 -14.45 8.97 1.77
CA SER A 292 -13.06 8.78 2.25
C SER A 292 -12.38 10.07 2.78
N HIS A 293 -12.81 11.24 2.30
CA HIS A 293 -12.30 12.55 2.71
C HIS A 293 -12.83 13.05 4.08
N GLU A 294 -13.90 12.46 4.62
CA GLU A 294 -14.45 12.81 5.93
C GLU A 294 -13.74 12.09 7.09
N PHE A 295 -12.93 11.06 6.79
CA PHE A 295 -11.89 10.55 7.71
C PHE A 295 -10.83 11.62 8.06
N GLN A 296 -10.72 12.71 7.27
CA GLN A 296 -9.73 13.78 7.49
C GLN A 296 -10.20 14.92 8.38
N ARG A 297 -11.51 15.07 8.61
CA ARG A 297 -12.10 16.33 9.10
C ARG A 297 -12.45 16.35 10.59
N VAL A 298 -11.93 15.42 11.39
CA VAL A 298 -12.06 15.50 12.85
C VAL A 298 -10.71 15.82 13.47
N PRO A 299 -10.33 17.11 13.60
CA PRO A 299 -9.30 17.46 14.55
C PRO A 299 -9.85 17.16 15.94
N ALA A 300 -9.21 16.24 16.66
CA ALA A 300 -9.43 16.12 18.10
C ALA A 300 -9.11 17.50 18.70
N GLY A 301 -10.10 18.08 19.38
CA GLY A 301 -9.86 19.28 20.17
C GLY A 301 -8.74 18.99 21.19
N GLY A 302 -7.73 19.84 21.20
CA GLY A 302 -6.71 19.90 22.25
C GLY A 302 -5.41 19.18 21.92
N GLY A 303 -4.38 19.97 21.53
CA GLY A 303 -2.98 19.57 21.59
C GLY A 303 -2.53 18.61 20.49
N VAL A 304 -1.73 19.10 19.55
CA VAL A 304 -0.94 18.24 18.67
C VAL A 304 0.02 17.45 19.57
N GLU A 305 -0.27 16.17 19.79
CA GLU A 305 0.69 15.26 20.41
C GLU A 305 1.95 15.23 19.52
N PRO A 306 3.15 15.55 20.03
CA PRO A 306 4.37 15.59 19.24
C PRO A 306 4.75 14.23 18.63
N ALA A 307 4.15 13.14 19.11
CA ALA A 307 4.33 11.79 18.57
C ALA A 307 3.77 11.62 17.15
N VAL A 308 2.71 12.34 16.76
CA VAL A 308 2.09 12.22 15.42
C VAL A 308 3.05 12.71 14.32
N ALA A 309 3.95 13.64 14.63
CA ALA A 309 4.96 14.15 13.72
C ALA A 309 6.20 13.23 13.59
N ALA A 310 6.39 12.30 14.52
CA ALA A 310 7.55 11.41 14.55
C ALA A 310 7.38 10.15 13.66
N PHE A 311 6.15 9.78 13.30
CA PHE A 311 5.88 8.64 12.43
C PHE A 311 6.12 9.02 10.96
N ARG A 312 7.30 8.65 10.45
CA ARG A 312 7.68 8.84 9.05
C ARG A 312 6.66 8.15 8.12
N SER A 313 5.94 8.97 7.36
CA SER A 313 5.09 8.63 6.20
C SER A 313 3.85 7.78 6.47
N TYR A 314 2.80 8.42 6.98
CA TYR A 314 1.42 7.94 6.85
C TYR A 314 0.95 8.03 5.38
N PRO A 315 0.10 7.11 4.88
CA PRO A 315 -0.45 7.20 3.53
C PRO A 315 -1.29 8.48 3.36
N PRO A 316 -1.08 9.30 2.32
CA PRO A 316 -1.96 10.44 2.07
C PRO A 316 -3.40 9.91 1.93
N VAL A 317 -4.40 10.64 2.41
CA VAL A 317 -5.78 10.11 2.54
C VAL A 317 -6.40 9.72 1.21
N GLN A 318 -5.96 10.34 0.12
CA GLN A 318 -6.32 9.94 -1.25
C GLN A 318 -5.98 8.47 -1.55
N SER A 319 -5.08 7.88 -0.77
CA SER A 319 -4.55 6.52 -0.88
C SER A 319 -5.20 5.53 0.12
N LEU A 320 -5.90 6.01 1.16
CA LEU A 320 -6.43 5.13 2.22
C LEU A 320 -7.44 4.10 1.69
N ARG A 321 -8.37 4.53 0.84
CA ARG A 321 -9.37 3.62 0.26
C ARG A 321 -8.72 2.55 -0.63
N GLY A 322 -7.82 2.95 -1.51
CA GLY A 322 -7.08 2.02 -2.38
C GLY A 322 -6.21 1.04 -1.59
N GLN A 323 -5.61 1.48 -0.48
CA GLN A 323 -4.90 0.57 0.43
C GLN A 323 -5.84 -0.42 1.11
N MET A 324 -7.00 0.04 1.60
CA MET A 324 -8.00 -0.84 2.21
C MET A 324 -8.58 -1.84 1.20
N GLU A 325 -8.77 -1.44 -0.05
CA GLU A 325 -9.19 -2.32 -1.14
C GLU A 325 -8.15 -3.43 -1.37
N GLU A 326 -6.87 -3.07 -1.47
CA GLU A 326 -5.79 -4.04 -1.64
C GLU A 326 -5.64 -4.96 -0.41
N ILE A 327 -5.74 -4.41 0.80
CA ILE A 327 -5.65 -5.19 2.04
C ILE A 327 -6.79 -6.21 2.11
N ALA A 328 -8.02 -5.77 1.86
CA ALA A 328 -9.18 -6.65 1.82
C ALA A 328 -9.00 -7.75 0.76
N ALA A 329 -8.59 -7.39 -0.46
CA ALA A 329 -8.40 -8.34 -1.55
C ALA A 329 -7.28 -9.36 -1.28
N GLN A 330 -6.18 -8.96 -0.64
CA GLN A 330 -5.09 -9.89 -0.27
C GLN A 330 -5.50 -10.84 0.85
N LEU A 331 -6.20 -10.35 1.86
CA LEU A 331 -6.63 -11.16 3.00
C LEU A 331 -7.76 -12.11 2.64
N GLU A 332 -8.72 -11.66 1.81
CA GLU A 332 -9.80 -12.52 1.31
C GLU A 332 -9.24 -13.71 0.52
N ARG A 333 -8.18 -13.50 -0.29
CA ARG A 333 -7.48 -14.57 -1.02
C ARG A 333 -6.79 -15.59 -0.11
N ARG A 334 -6.45 -15.22 1.13
CA ARG A 334 -5.76 -16.10 2.08
C ARG A 334 -6.71 -16.95 2.91
N LEU A 335 -7.96 -16.51 3.08
CA LEU A 335 -8.95 -17.27 3.83
C LEU A 335 -9.32 -18.56 3.07
N SER A 336 -9.12 -19.70 3.73
CA SER A 336 -9.53 -21.02 3.24
C SER A 336 -10.40 -21.72 4.29
N ARG A 337 -11.50 -22.35 3.88
CA ARG A 337 -12.45 -23.00 4.80
C ARG A 337 -11.85 -24.15 5.61
N ASP A 338 -10.78 -24.75 5.11
CA ASP A 338 -10.19 -25.96 5.69
C ASP A 338 -8.86 -25.70 6.42
N ASP A 339 -8.43 -24.44 6.53
CA ASP A 339 -7.19 -24.06 7.21
C ASP A 339 -7.45 -23.06 8.36
N PRO A 340 -7.66 -23.55 9.60
CA PRO A 340 -7.89 -22.69 10.75
C PRO A 340 -6.65 -21.87 11.13
N LEU A 341 -5.45 -22.29 10.73
CA LEU A 341 -4.23 -21.48 10.91
C LEU A 341 -4.25 -20.27 9.97
N ALA A 342 -4.68 -20.45 8.72
CA ALA A 342 -4.86 -19.32 7.80
C ALA A 342 -5.87 -18.30 8.34
N ALA A 343 -6.91 -18.75 9.03
CA ALA A 343 -7.88 -17.88 9.72
C ALA A 343 -7.22 -17.00 10.78
N VAL A 344 -6.41 -17.61 11.65
CA VAL A 344 -5.70 -16.92 12.73
C VAL A 344 -4.61 -15.99 12.19
N GLU A 345 -3.87 -16.41 11.16
CA GLU A 345 -2.92 -15.56 10.44
C GLU A 345 -3.62 -14.34 9.82
N CYS A 346 -4.77 -14.54 9.16
CA CYS A 346 -5.59 -13.46 8.62
C CYS A 346 -6.08 -12.51 9.73
N ALA A 347 -6.55 -13.04 10.86
CA ALA A 347 -6.96 -12.23 12.00
C ALA A 347 -5.79 -11.37 12.51
N ALA A 348 -4.63 -11.97 12.76
CA ALA A 348 -3.45 -11.25 13.22
C ALA A 348 -3.02 -10.13 12.24
N LEU A 349 -3.07 -10.40 10.93
CA LEU A 349 -2.73 -9.42 9.91
C LEU A 349 -3.78 -8.31 9.78
N LEU A 350 -5.08 -8.61 9.95
CA LEU A 350 -6.14 -7.60 10.00
C LEU A 350 -5.94 -6.65 11.17
N TYR A 351 -5.68 -7.20 12.36
CA TYR A 351 -5.41 -6.40 13.54
C TYR A 351 -4.26 -5.44 13.30
N ARG A 352 -3.11 -6.00 12.90
CA ARG A 352 -1.89 -5.27 12.55
C ARG A 352 -2.16 -4.19 11.52
N ALA A 353 -2.93 -4.51 10.47
CA ALA A 353 -3.26 -3.56 9.43
C ALA A 353 -4.08 -2.39 9.97
N PHE A 354 -5.13 -2.67 10.74
CA PHE A 354 -5.99 -1.64 11.32
C PHE A 354 -5.25 -0.78 12.32
N VAL A 355 -4.50 -1.35 13.26
CA VAL A 355 -3.77 -0.54 14.27
C VAL A 355 -2.68 0.32 13.63
N SER A 356 -2.05 -0.16 12.55
CA SER A 356 -1.00 0.59 11.84
C SER A 356 -1.57 1.69 10.94
N LEU A 357 -2.74 1.48 10.34
CA LEU A 357 -3.35 2.42 9.39
C LEU A 357 -4.13 3.55 10.05
N ARG A 358 -4.07 3.76 11.39
CA ARG A 358 -4.62 4.91 12.17
C ARG A 358 -5.51 5.92 11.40
N PRO A 359 -6.69 5.58 10.82
CA PRO A 359 -7.52 6.56 10.15
C PRO A 359 -8.22 7.48 11.15
N LEU A 360 -8.00 7.29 12.46
CA LEU A 360 -8.53 8.10 13.55
C LEU A 360 -7.42 8.46 14.57
N PRO A 361 -7.46 9.66 15.17
CA PRO A 361 -6.40 10.15 16.06
C PRO A 361 -6.21 9.38 17.38
N ALA A 362 -7.22 8.63 17.86
CA ALA A 362 -7.21 8.00 19.19
C ALA A 362 -7.77 6.57 19.21
N GLY A 363 -7.15 5.69 18.41
CA GLY A 363 -7.19 4.24 18.61
C GLY A 363 -8.13 3.47 17.68
N ASN A 364 -7.56 2.57 16.88
CA ASN A 364 -8.32 1.59 16.08
C ASN A 364 -8.43 0.23 16.75
N ALA A 365 -7.86 0.05 17.94
CA ALA A 365 -7.83 -1.25 18.61
C ALA A 365 -9.22 -1.93 18.68
N PRO A 366 -10.34 -1.22 18.94
CA PRO A 366 -11.65 -1.85 18.96
C PRO A 366 -12.10 -2.36 17.58
N ALA A 367 -11.94 -1.53 16.54
CA ALA A 367 -12.25 -1.91 15.17
C ALA A 367 -11.34 -3.03 14.67
N ALA A 368 -10.07 -3.01 15.08
CA ALA A 368 -9.07 -4.01 14.76
C ALA A 368 -9.44 -5.37 15.39
N LEU A 369 -9.82 -5.39 16.68
CA LEU A 369 -10.30 -6.59 17.38
C LEU A 369 -11.55 -7.17 16.69
N LEU A 370 -12.52 -6.33 16.35
CA LEU A 370 -13.72 -6.79 15.66
C LEU A 370 -13.42 -7.32 14.25
N ALA A 371 -12.42 -6.75 13.57
CA ALA A 371 -11.95 -7.27 12.28
C ALA A 371 -11.25 -8.64 12.45
N MET A 372 -10.49 -8.85 13.53
CA MET A 372 -9.95 -10.17 13.88
C MET A 372 -11.06 -11.19 14.06
N ASP A 373 -12.05 -10.84 14.89
CA ASP A 373 -13.19 -11.72 15.18
C ASP A 373 -13.94 -12.08 13.90
N TRP A 374 -14.10 -11.12 12.98
CA TRP A 374 -14.70 -11.39 11.68
C TRP A 374 -13.94 -12.49 10.92
N ALA A 375 -12.61 -12.47 10.89
CA ALA A 375 -11.82 -13.52 10.24
C ALA A 375 -11.95 -14.89 10.93
N LEU A 376 -11.93 -14.91 12.28
CA LEU A 376 -12.04 -16.14 13.07
C LEU A 376 -13.43 -16.79 12.91
N LEU A 377 -14.48 -16.00 13.08
CA LEU A 377 -15.87 -16.44 13.04
C LEU A 377 -16.26 -17.01 11.67
N ARG A 378 -15.74 -16.43 10.57
CA ARG A 378 -15.94 -16.98 9.21
C ARG A 378 -15.41 -18.40 9.03
N GLN A 379 -14.51 -18.84 9.91
CA GLN A 379 -13.88 -20.16 9.89
C GLN A 379 -14.33 -21.05 11.03
N GLY A 380 -15.43 -20.68 11.72
CA GLY A 380 -15.99 -21.45 12.83
C GLY A 380 -15.13 -21.42 14.10
N LEU A 381 -14.12 -20.55 14.16
CA LEU A 381 -13.37 -20.29 15.38
C LEU A 381 -14.14 -19.30 16.26
N PRO A 382 -14.05 -19.43 17.59
CA PRO A 382 -14.63 -18.45 18.48
C PRO A 382 -13.87 -17.12 18.39
N PRO A 383 -14.48 -16.02 18.87
CA PRO A 383 -13.82 -14.74 19.00
C PRO A 383 -12.51 -14.80 19.79
N MET A 384 -11.62 -13.86 19.51
CA MET A 384 -10.36 -13.72 20.23
C MET A 384 -10.60 -13.41 21.72
N ARG A 385 -9.80 -14.04 22.58
CA ARG A 385 -9.68 -13.74 24.01
C ARG A 385 -8.22 -13.65 24.38
N LEU A 386 -7.89 -12.80 25.34
CA LEU A 386 -6.56 -12.80 25.92
C LEU A 386 -6.32 -14.08 26.73
N PRO A 387 -5.10 -14.62 26.70
CA PRO A 387 -4.66 -15.63 27.66
C PRO A 387 -4.77 -15.13 29.11
N GLU A 388 -4.97 -16.04 30.06
CA GLU A 388 -4.89 -15.77 31.49
C GLU A 388 -3.51 -15.19 31.84
N GLY A 389 -3.49 -14.02 32.48
CA GLY A 389 -2.27 -13.31 32.86
C GLY A 389 -1.81 -12.24 31.85
N ASP A 390 -2.42 -12.19 30.67
CA ASP A 390 -2.22 -11.10 29.72
C ASP A 390 -3.29 -10.02 29.92
N ASP A 391 -2.84 -8.76 30.02
CA ASP A 391 -3.71 -7.60 30.12
C ASP A 391 -3.88 -6.87 28.77
N GLU A 392 -3.00 -7.16 27.80
CA GLU A 392 -2.94 -6.46 26.50
C GLU A 392 -2.55 -7.39 25.34
N LEU A 393 -2.99 -7.03 24.13
CA LEU A 393 -2.49 -7.67 22.90
C LEU A 393 -1.04 -7.27 22.66
N CYS A 394 -0.22 -8.22 22.17
CA CYS A 394 1.15 -7.90 21.76
C CYS A 394 1.13 -6.76 20.74
N ASP A 395 2.03 -5.79 20.88
CA ASP A 395 1.99 -4.66 19.97
C ASP A 395 2.43 -5.06 18.56
N ALA A 396 1.44 -5.16 17.68
CA ALA A 396 1.61 -5.48 16.29
C ALA A 396 1.77 -4.23 15.40
N MET A 397 1.84 -3.01 15.97
CA MET A 397 2.11 -1.79 15.21
C MET A 397 3.48 -1.88 14.53
N MET A 398 3.46 -1.81 13.21
CA MET A 398 4.67 -1.64 12.42
C MET A 398 5.13 -0.18 12.46
N PHE A 399 6.45 0.04 12.36
CA PHE A 399 7.08 1.36 12.19
C PHE A 399 7.03 2.30 13.41
N SER A 400 6.87 1.75 14.61
CA SER A 400 7.24 2.45 15.85
C SER A 400 8.67 2.10 16.25
N ASP A 401 9.41 3.07 16.78
CA ASP A 401 10.80 2.86 17.19
C ASP A 401 10.89 1.77 18.27
N GLY A 402 11.75 0.76 18.05
CA GLY A 402 12.09 -0.25 19.04
C GLY A 402 11.25 -1.53 19.07
N ARG A 403 10.35 -1.78 18.10
CA ARG A 403 9.47 -2.97 18.11
C ARG A 403 9.87 -4.06 17.12
N SER A 404 9.60 -5.31 17.51
CA SER A 404 10.03 -6.51 16.77
C SER A 404 9.31 -6.65 15.42
N PRO A 405 10.04 -6.94 14.32
CA PRO A 405 9.42 -7.24 13.03
C PRO A 405 8.51 -8.48 13.05
N ASP A 406 8.61 -9.32 14.09
CA ASP A 406 7.86 -10.57 14.28
C ASP A 406 6.50 -10.39 15.00
N GLY A 407 6.02 -9.16 15.21
CA GLY A 407 4.76 -8.92 15.95
C GLY A 407 3.53 -9.67 15.40
N ALA A 408 3.49 -10.00 14.10
CA ALA A 408 2.41 -10.82 13.54
C ALA A 408 2.49 -12.30 13.99
N ARG A 409 3.71 -12.83 14.18
CA ARG A 409 3.95 -14.20 14.65
C ARG A 409 3.54 -14.34 16.11
N GLU A 410 3.95 -13.38 16.94
CA GLU A 410 3.58 -13.33 18.35
C GLU A 410 2.05 -13.25 18.53
N LEU A 411 1.41 -12.40 17.72
CA LEU A 411 -0.06 -12.27 17.74
C LEU A 411 -0.76 -13.58 17.37
N VAL A 412 -0.23 -14.36 16.42
CA VAL A 412 -0.78 -15.69 16.10
C VAL A 412 -0.66 -16.63 17.31
N HIS A 413 0.47 -16.63 18.03
CA HIS A 413 0.63 -17.45 19.23
C HIS A 413 -0.34 -17.03 20.33
N GLN A 414 -0.44 -15.73 20.62
CA GLN A 414 -1.34 -15.20 21.64
C GLN A 414 -2.80 -15.54 21.34
N VAL A 415 -3.24 -15.40 20.08
CA VAL A 415 -4.59 -15.79 19.65
C VAL A 415 -4.79 -17.31 19.80
N ALA A 416 -3.85 -18.13 19.32
CA ALA A 416 -3.96 -19.59 19.44
C ALA A 416 -3.99 -20.07 20.90
N GLU A 417 -3.30 -19.36 21.80
CA GLU A 417 -3.31 -19.62 23.23
C GLU A 417 -4.63 -19.27 23.89
N GLY A 418 -5.12 -18.05 23.69
CA GLY A 418 -6.40 -17.61 24.24
C GLY A 418 -7.57 -18.47 23.77
N LEU A 419 -7.56 -18.91 22.51
CA LEU A 419 -8.56 -19.83 21.96
C LEU A 419 -8.56 -21.21 22.65
N ALA A 420 -7.39 -21.72 23.04
CA ALA A 420 -7.27 -23.02 23.70
C ALA A 420 -7.61 -22.97 25.20
N GLN A 421 -7.29 -21.86 25.88
CA GLN A 421 -7.69 -21.68 27.28
C GLN A 421 -9.21 -21.51 27.40
N TRP A 422 -9.83 -20.79 26.44
CA TRP A 422 -11.29 -20.74 26.32
C TRP A 422 -11.90 -22.14 26.22
N GLU A 423 -11.33 -23.00 25.38
CA GLU A 423 -11.73 -24.41 25.26
C GLU A 423 -11.62 -25.13 26.61
N ALA A 424 -10.50 -25.00 27.33
CA ALA A 424 -10.28 -25.66 28.62
C ALA A 424 -11.31 -25.25 29.69
N SER A 425 -11.68 -23.95 29.73
CA SER A 425 -12.63 -23.40 30.70
C SER A 425 -14.08 -23.91 30.55
N ARG A 426 -14.44 -24.45 29.38
CA ARG A 426 -15.81 -24.86 29.04
C ARG A 426 -16.02 -26.37 28.96
N VAL A 427 -14.96 -27.17 29.14
CA VAL A 427 -15.08 -28.62 29.29
C VAL A 427 -15.43 -28.93 30.75
N PRO A 428 -16.63 -29.46 31.06
CA PRO A 428 -16.95 -29.88 32.41
C PRO A 428 -16.05 -31.07 32.79
N GLY A 429 -15.19 -30.91 33.79
CA GLY A 429 -14.45 -32.02 34.40
C GLY A 429 -12.92 -32.01 34.31
N ARG A 430 -12.25 -30.89 34.03
CA ARG A 430 -10.77 -30.78 34.18
C ARG A 430 -10.26 -29.77 35.20
N ALA A 431 -11.13 -28.96 35.79
CA ALA A 431 -10.77 -28.17 36.97
C ALA A 431 -11.01 -29.00 38.24
N ALA A 432 -9.99 -29.78 38.62
CA ALA A 432 -9.75 -30.47 39.90
C ALA A 432 -9.27 -31.91 39.69
N ALA A 433 -8.01 -32.06 39.32
CA ALA A 433 -7.21 -33.24 39.67
C ALA A 433 -5.74 -32.79 39.66
N ASP A 434 -5.29 -32.41 40.87
CA ASP A 434 -3.92 -32.27 41.40
C ASP A 434 -2.76 -31.85 40.48
#